data_AF-X1BFM5-F1
#
_entry.id   AF-X1BFM5-F1
#
_cell.length_a   1.000
_cell.length_b   1.000
_cell.length_c   1.000
_cell.angle_alpha   90.00
_cell.angle_beta   90.00
_cell.angle_gamma   90.00
#
_symmetry.space_group_name_H-M   'P 1'
#
loop_
_entity.id
_entity.type
_entity.pdbx_description
1 polymer ?
#
loop_
_entity_poly.entity_id
_entity_poly.type
_entity_poly.pdbx_seq_one_letter_code
_entity_poly.pdbx_strand_id
1 'polypeptide(L)'
;MSIAKKATMEDAKIKCMVWGDSGTGKSRFGLSAPSPLVIDTEDSTSLYSNEFDFFVGKIDATKKEQRNAVMLTATIIEEIEQGQYPQIKTLVVDCLTDILEEVESASATQYEKTLGGKTVLDLNAVQKTKWYAFRRNNIRRMIDRLKALPLNLILVCRSKDVWGQVQGKMQPIGKTYDAHELTEWLMDVVIKLDKKGKDITATVTKSRIGDLAETIEVTKGYQSIIEAVGKKATTTKTATKNEKEKSNENKV
;
A
#
# COMPACT_ATOMS: atom_id res chain seq x y z
N MET A 1 19.00 -19.47 21.53
CA MET A 1 19.00 -19.47 20.05
C MET A 1 19.42 -18.08 19.57
N SER A 2 20.20 -17.98 18.49
CA SER A 2 20.54 -16.69 17.88
C SER A 2 19.29 -16.01 17.33
N ILE A 3 19.08 -14.73 17.66
CA ILE A 3 17.98 -13.91 17.12
C ILE A 3 18.26 -13.51 15.66
N ALA A 4 19.53 -13.38 15.28
CA ALA A 4 19.93 -12.98 13.94
C ALA A 4 20.05 -14.21 13.01
N LYS A 5 19.58 -14.06 11.75
CA LYS A 5 19.75 -15.02 10.66
C LYS A 5 20.15 -14.31 9.37
N LYS A 6 20.75 -15.05 8.42
CA LYS A 6 21.02 -14.55 7.08
C LYS A 6 19.69 -14.24 6.37
N ALA A 7 19.59 -13.06 5.78
CA ALA A 7 18.40 -12.64 5.04
C ALA A 7 18.23 -13.45 3.74
N THR A 8 16.98 -13.83 3.46
CA THR A 8 16.57 -14.52 2.23
C THR A 8 15.43 -13.76 1.54
N MET A 9 15.20 -14.03 0.25
CA MET A 9 14.07 -13.38 -0.46
C MET A 9 12.73 -13.91 0.04
N GLU A 10 12.71 -15.13 0.56
CA GLU A 10 11.57 -15.78 1.19
C GLU A 10 11.14 -15.07 2.49
N ASP A 11 12.09 -14.38 3.15
CA ASP A 11 11.82 -13.51 4.30
C ASP A 11 11.18 -12.18 3.90
N ALA A 12 11.33 -11.76 2.64
CA ALA A 12 10.86 -10.46 2.19
C ALA A 12 9.32 -10.45 2.11
N LYS A 13 8.71 -9.49 2.80
CA LYS A 13 7.28 -9.19 2.71
C LYS A 13 7.11 -7.86 2.00
N ILE A 14 6.74 -7.92 0.73
CA ILE A 14 6.69 -6.73 -0.13
C ILE A 14 5.55 -5.83 0.35
N LYS A 15 5.87 -4.55 0.58
CA LYS A 15 4.90 -3.50 0.89
C LYS A 15 4.70 -2.65 -0.36
N CYS A 16 3.55 -2.81 -1.01
CA CYS A 16 3.21 -2.18 -2.28
C CYS A 16 2.08 -1.17 -2.09
N MET A 17 2.19 0.00 -2.73
CA MET A 17 1.05 0.89 -2.95
C MET A 17 0.67 0.89 -4.43
N VAL A 18 -0.62 0.69 -4.71
CA VAL A 18 -1.20 0.70 -6.04
C VAL A 18 -2.22 1.81 -6.14
N TRP A 19 -2.13 2.62 -7.20
CA TRP A 19 -3.06 3.72 -7.44
C TRP A 19 -3.36 3.87 -8.92
N GLY A 20 -4.35 4.69 -9.26
CA GLY A 20 -4.78 4.93 -10.63
C GLY A 20 -6.27 5.23 -10.70
N ASP A 21 -6.74 5.57 -11.89
CA ASP A 21 -8.13 5.95 -12.12
C ASP A 21 -9.12 4.81 -11.80
N SER A 22 -10.40 5.15 -11.67
CA SER A 22 -11.44 4.12 -11.53
C SER A 22 -11.43 3.18 -12.74
N GLY A 23 -11.66 1.88 -12.50
CA GLY A 23 -11.69 0.87 -13.56
C GLY A 23 -10.33 0.40 -14.10
N THR A 24 -9.20 0.86 -13.55
CA THR A 24 -7.85 0.42 -13.96
C THR A 24 -7.42 -0.93 -13.39
N GLY A 25 -8.29 -1.60 -12.60
CA GLY A 25 -8.06 -2.95 -12.08
C GLY A 25 -7.30 -3.02 -10.74
N LYS A 26 -7.27 -1.94 -9.95
CA LYS A 26 -6.58 -1.88 -8.65
C LYS A 26 -7.03 -2.98 -7.67
N SER A 27 -8.35 -3.16 -7.50
CA SER A 27 -8.90 -4.21 -6.63
C SER A 27 -8.52 -5.60 -7.13
N ARG A 28 -8.66 -5.86 -8.44
CA ARG A 28 -8.23 -7.13 -9.06
C ARG A 28 -6.74 -7.40 -8.87
N PHE A 29 -5.91 -6.36 -8.95
CA PHE A 29 -4.48 -6.48 -8.65
C PHE A 29 -4.25 -6.94 -7.20
N GLY A 30 -4.93 -6.35 -6.22
CA GLY A 30 -4.88 -6.79 -4.84
C GLY A 30 -5.38 -8.23 -4.64
N LEU A 31 -6.53 -8.57 -5.21
CA LEU A 31 -7.18 -9.89 -5.09
C LEU A 31 -6.39 -11.02 -5.75
N SER A 32 -5.57 -10.72 -6.75
CA SER A 32 -4.69 -11.70 -7.40
C SER A 32 -3.45 -12.08 -6.57
N ALA A 33 -3.23 -11.44 -5.41
CA ALA A 33 -2.12 -11.75 -4.54
C ALA A 33 -2.31 -13.11 -3.83
N PRO A 34 -1.23 -13.76 -3.34
CA PRO A 34 -1.35 -15.03 -2.65
C PRO A 34 -2.18 -14.90 -1.37
N SER A 35 -3.24 -15.72 -1.25
CA SER A 35 -4.14 -15.85 -0.09
C SER A 35 -4.46 -14.49 0.55
N PRO A 36 -5.25 -13.63 -0.13
CA PRO A 36 -5.52 -12.27 0.32
C PRO A 36 -6.58 -12.23 1.42
N LEU A 37 -6.37 -11.36 2.40
CA LEU A 37 -7.41 -10.81 3.26
C LEU A 37 -7.58 -9.34 2.91
N VAL A 38 -8.81 -8.92 2.63
CA VAL A 38 -9.13 -7.56 2.19
C VAL A 38 -9.87 -6.81 3.29
N ILE A 39 -9.36 -5.64 3.65
CA ILE A 39 -10.13 -4.60 4.34
C ILE A 39 -10.85 -3.82 3.24
N ASP A 40 -12.13 -4.11 3.03
CA ASP A 40 -12.96 -3.51 1.99
C ASP A 40 -13.76 -2.33 2.56
N THR A 41 -13.29 -1.11 2.28
CA THR A 41 -13.93 0.13 2.72
C THR A 41 -14.92 0.67 1.68
N GLU A 42 -14.86 0.18 0.44
CA GLU A 42 -15.71 0.61 -0.67
C GLU A 42 -16.87 -0.36 -0.96
N ASP A 43 -16.93 -1.49 -0.26
CA ASP A 43 -17.91 -2.58 -0.43
C ASP A 43 -18.00 -3.13 -1.88
N SER A 44 -16.88 -3.08 -2.61
CA SER A 44 -16.85 -3.40 -4.04
C SER A 44 -16.21 -4.76 -4.36
N THR A 45 -15.39 -5.30 -3.45
CA THR A 45 -14.55 -6.46 -3.77
C THR A 45 -15.32 -7.76 -3.85
N SER A 46 -16.45 -7.86 -3.14
CA SER A 46 -17.33 -9.02 -3.19
C SER A 46 -17.92 -9.31 -4.57
N LEU A 47 -17.92 -8.33 -5.48
CA LEU A 47 -18.29 -8.53 -6.88
C LEU A 47 -17.36 -9.51 -7.61
N TYR A 48 -16.17 -9.75 -7.07
CA TYR A 48 -15.15 -10.62 -7.66
C TYR A 48 -15.01 -11.98 -6.95
N SER A 49 -15.94 -12.34 -6.06
CA SER A 49 -15.90 -13.61 -5.30
C SER A 49 -15.96 -14.87 -6.16
N ASN A 50 -16.53 -14.78 -7.37
CA ASN A 50 -16.54 -15.89 -8.33
C ASN A 50 -15.22 -16.02 -9.11
N GLU A 51 -14.35 -15.02 -9.04
CA GLU A 51 -13.09 -14.97 -9.79
C GLU A 51 -11.85 -15.18 -8.90
N PHE A 52 -11.93 -14.77 -7.63
CA PHE A 52 -10.84 -14.84 -6.67
C PHE A 52 -11.29 -15.46 -5.36
N ASP A 53 -10.40 -16.23 -4.74
CA ASP A 53 -10.56 -16.76 -3.38
C ASP A 53 -9.86 -15.83 -2.39
N PHE A 54 -10.63 -15.21 -1.49
CA PHE A 54 -10.14 -14.22 -0.54
C PHE A 54 -11.01 -14.11 0.71
N PHE A 55 -10.41 -13.66 1.79
CA PHE A 55 -11.12 -13.24 3.01
C PHE A 55 -11.45 -11.75 2.89
N VAL A 56 -12.60 -11.33 3.42
CA VAL A 56 -13.02 -9.92 3.37
C VAL A 56 -13.59 -9.49 4.70
N GLY A 57 -13.11 -8.35 5.19
CA GLY A 57 -13.75 -7.60 6.26
C GLY A 57 -14.41 -6.36 5.69
N LYS A 58 -15.61 -6.05 6.17
CA LYS A 58 -16.44 -4.95 5.68
C LYS A 58 -16.89 -4.06 6.82
N ILE A 59 -17.16 -2.81 6.47
CA ILE A 59 -17.76 -1.87 7.39
C ILE A 59 -19.20 -2.33 7.70
N ASP A 60 -19.53 -2.43 8.97
CA ASP A 60 -20.89 -2.62 9.46
C ASP A 60 -21.13 -1.62 10.58
N ALA A 61 -21.86 -0.56 10.26
CA ALA A 61 -22.15 0.53 11.17
C ALA A 61 -22.88 0.08 12.46
N THR A 62 -23.49 -1.12 12.47
CA THR A 62 -24.18 -1.66 13.63
C THR A 62 -23.24 -2.32 14.65
N LYS A 63 -22.00 -2.64 14.25
CA LYS A 63 -21.01 -3.35 15.06
C LYS A 63 -19.85 -2.44 15.44
N LYS A 64 -19.59 -2.31 16.74
CA LYS A 64 -18.62 -1.35 17.28
C LYS A 64 -17.20 -1.54 16.71
N GLU A 65 -16.80 -2.79 16.55
CA GLU A 65 -15.50 -3.26 16.07
C GLU A 65 -15.26 -2.99 14.58
N GLN A 66 -16.32 -2.84 13.78
CA GLN A 66 -16.19 -2.63 12.32
C GLN A 66 -17.08 -1.48 11.80
N ARG A 67 -17.48 -0.55 12.67
CA ARG A 67 -18.41 0.54 12.32
C ARG A 67 -17.87 1.58 11.34
N ASN A 68 -16.56 1.66 11.18
CA ASN A 68 -15.89 2.53 10.21
C ASN A 68 -14.54 1.93 9.79
N ALA A 69 -13.89 2.54 8.81
CA ALA A 69 -12.66 2.05 8.21
C ALA A 69 -11.52 1.89 9.25
N VAL A 70 -11.39 2.82 10.19
CA VAL A 70 -10.34 2.79 11.23
C VAL A 70 -10.55 1.65 12.23
N MET A 71 -11.79 1.45 12.69
CA MET A 71 -12.12 0.39 13.63
C MET A 71 -11.95 -0.98 12.98
N LEU A 72 -12.51 -1.17 11.77
CA LEU A 72 -12.37 -2.40 11.00
C LEU A 72 -10.88 -2.75 10.79
N THR A 73 -10.08 -1.77 10.40
CA THR A 73 -8.63 -1.95 10.20
C THR A 73 -7.93 -2.36 11.49
N ALA A 74 -8.22 -1.68 12.61
CA ALA A 74 -7.61 -2.00 13.89
C ALA A 74 -7.98 -3.42 14.36
N THR A 75 -9.25 -3.81 14.23
CA THR A 75 -9.74 -5.13 14.60
C THR A 75 -9.09 -6.22 13.75
N ILE A 76 -9.00 -6.05 12.42
CA ILE A 76 -8.36 -7.05 11.56
C ILE A 76 -6.86 -7.19 11.87
N ILE A 77 -6.16 -6.09 12.16
CA ILE A 77 -4.76 -6.15 12.60
C ILE A 77 -4.64 -7.00 13.87
N GLU A 78 -5.52 -6.76 14.85
CA GLU A 78 -5.54 -7.50 16.12
C GLU A 78 -5.86 -8.98 15.92
N GLU A 79 -6.82 -9.33 15.06
CA GLU A 79 -7.16 -10.72 14.73
C GLU A 79 -6.00 -11.45 14.03
N ILE A 80 -5.28 -10.77 13.13
CA ILE A 80 -4.07 -11.31 12.49
C ILE A 80 -2.98 -11.54 13.53
N GLU A 81 -2.73 -10.59 14.44
CA GLU A 81 -1.75 -10.72 15.52
C GLU A 81 -2.09 -11.85 16.49
N GLN A 82 -3.39 -12.12 16.69
CA GLN A 82 -3.89 -13.25 17.47
C GLN A 82 -3.85 -14.60 16.72
N GLY A 83 -3.46 -14.59 15.44
CA GLY A 83 -3.34 -15.80 14.63
C GLY A 83 -4.66 -16.37 14.15
N GLN A 84 -5.72 -15.58 14.03
CA GLN A 84 -7.03 -16.05 13.53
C GLN A 84 -7.00 -16.43 12.04
N TYR A 85 -6.01 -15.94 11.30
CA TYR A 85 -5.88 -16.13 9.85
C TYR A 85 -4.52 -16.73 9.43
N PRO A 86 -4.16 -17.93 9.91
CA PRO A 86 -2.82 -18.51 9.68
C PRO A 86 -2.50 -18.80 8.20
N GLN A 87 -3.52 -18.93 7.35
CA GLN A 87 -3.40 -19.18 5.91
C GLN A 87 -3.12 -17.91 5.08
N ILE A 88 -3.37 -16.73 5.63
CA ILE A 88 -3.25 -15.47 4.88
C ILE A 88 -1.78 -15.14 4.64
N LYS A 89 -1.47 -14.70 3.42
CA LYS A 89 -0.11 -14.28 3.02
C LYS A 89 -0.04 -12.80 2.63
N THR A 90 -1.18 -12.20 2.32
CA THR A 90 -1.27 -10.81 1.86
C THR A 90 -2.44 -10.10 2.55
N LEU A 91 -2.17 -8.94 3.14
CA LEU A 91 -3.20 -8.00 3.56
C LEU A 91 -3.38 -6.96 2.44
N VAL A 92 -4.62 -6.78 1.99
CA VAL A 92 -5.03 -5.78 1.01
C VAL A 92 -5.91 -4.76 1.72
N VAL A 93 -5.64 -3.48 1.50
CA VAL A 93 -6.44 -2.37 2.01
C VAL A 93 -7.07 -1.66 0.80
N ASP A 94 -8.38 -1.85 0.62
CA ASP A 94 -9.13 -1.36 -0.55
C ASP A 94 -10.34 -0.51 -0.09
N CYS A 95 -10.21 0.81 0.09
CA CYS A 95 -9.06 1.66 -0.22
C CYS A 95 -8.45 2.33 1.01
N LEU A 96 -7.13 2.57 0.96
CA LEU A 96 -6.39 3.30 1.99
C LEU A 96 -6.89 4.75 2.12
N THR A 97 -7.38 5.35 1.03
CA THR A 97 -7.87 6.73 1.00
C THR A 97 -8.95 6.94 2.07
N ASP A 98 -9.94 6.05 2.18
CA ASP A 98 -11.00 6.14 3.20
C ASP A 98 -10.47 6.04 4.63
N ILE A 99 -9.49 5.15 4.86
CA ILE A 99 -8.87 5.01 6.19
C ILE A 99 -8.16 6.30 6.58
N LEU A 100 -7.42 6.92 5.65
CA LEU A 100 -6.67 8.14 5.94
C LEU A 100 -7.59 9.34 6.19
N GLU A 101 -8.67 9.47 5.43
CA GLU A 101 -9.71 10.48 5.66
C GLU A 101 -10.34 10.32 7.05
N GLU A 102 -10.69 9.09 7.43
CA GLU A 102 -11.28 8.80 8.74
C GLU A 102 -10.25 9.04 9.89
N VAL A 103 -8.98 8.70 9.68
CA VAL A 103 -7.90 9.02 10.64
C VAL A 103 -7.74 10.54 10.78
N GLU A 104 -7.82 11.29 9.69
CA GLU A 104 -7.73 12.75 9.71
C GLU A 104 -8.91 13.38 10.46
N SER A 105 -10.14 12.95 10.17
CA SER A 105 -11.36 13.39 10.84
C SER A 105 -11.33 13.08 12.35
N ALA A 106 -10.95 11.85 12.72
CA ALA A 106 -10.79 11.45 14.11
C ALA A 106 -9.67 12.26 14.81
N SER A 107 -8.57 12.53 14.11
CA SER A 107 -7.48 13.37 14.62
C SER A 107 -7.95 14.79 14.89
N ALA A 108 -8.74 15.38 13.98
CA ALA A 108 -9.24 16.74 14.12
C ALA A 108 -10.13 16.83 15.37
N THR A 109 -11.09 15.93 15.49
CA THR A 109 -11.98 15.82 16.66
C THR A 109 -11.19 15.67 17.96
N GLN A 110 -10.14 14.83 17.97
CA GLN A 110 -9.32 14.64 19.16
C GLN A 110 -8.51 15.89 19.50
N TYR A 111 -7.96 16.57 18.50
CA TYR A 111 -7.13 17.76 18.68
C TYR A 111 -7.98 18.94 19.17
N GLU A 112 -9.17 19.15 18.62
CA GLU A 112 -10.08 20.24 19.00
C GLU A 112 -10.52 20.18 20.46
N LYS A 113 -10.67 18.98 21.02
CA LYS A 113 -10.91 18.79 22.47
C LYS A 113 -9.79 19.39 23.34
N THR A 114 -8.56 19.47 22.82
CA THR A 114 -7.42 20.07 23.52
C THR A 114 -7.35 21.59 23.37
N LEU A 115 -8.13 22.17 22.45
CA LEU A 115 -8.07 23.59 22.09
C LEU A 115 -9.11 24.46 22.81
N GLY A 116 -9.93 23.88 23.70
CA GLY A 116 -10.89 24.62 24.52
C GLY A 116 -11.95 25.37 23.69
N GLY A 117 -12.50 24.73 22.65
CA GLY A 117 -13.59 25.28 21.85
C GLY A 117 -13.19 25.92 20.51
N LYS A 118 -11.91 25.86 20.12
CA LYS A 118 -11.46 26.25 18.77
C LYS A 118 -11.47 25.06 17.82
N THR A 119 -11.76 25.31 16.55
CA THR A 119 -11.65 24.30 15.49
C THR A 119 -10.23 24.28 14.91
N VAL A 120 -9.89 23.20 14.17
CA VAL A 120 -8.62 23.14 13.41
C VAL A 120 -8.51 24.23 12.34
N LEU A 121 -9.65 24.81 11.92
CA LEU A 121 -9.70 25.88 10.92
C LEU A 121 -9.27 27.24 11.50
N ASP A 122 -9.51 27.46 12.81
CA ASP A 122 -9.26 28.73 13.50
C ASP A 122 -7.85 28.87 14.07
N LEU A 123 -6.95 27.94 13.71
CA LEU A 123 -5.61 27.87 14.29
C LEU A 123 -4.68 28.97 13.76
N ASN A 124 -3.91 29.58 14.66
CA ASN A 124 -2.78 30.43 14.26
C ASN A 124 -1.62 29.58 13.68
N ALA A 125 -0.61 30.23 13.11
CA ALA A 125 0.50 29.53 12.43
C ALA A 125 1.24 28.50 13.32
N VAL A 126 1.49 28.84 14.59
CA VAL A 126 2.16 27.93 15.54
C VAL A 126 1.28 26.74 15.87
N GLN A 127 -0.02 26.98 16.09
CA GLN A 127 -0.99 25.92 16.36
C GLN A 127 -1.19 25.02 15.13
N LYS A 128 -1.24 25.58 13.91
CA LYS A 128 -1.30 24.81 12.67
C LYS A 128 -0.11 23.87 12.52
N THR A 129 1.09 24.32 12.86
CA THR A 129 2.29 23.47 12.86
C THR A 129 2.15 22.28 13.82
N LYS A 130 1.66 22.52 15.04
CA LYS A 130 1.39 21.45 16.02
C LYS A 130 0.31 20.48 15.54
N TRP A 131 -0.77 21.01 14.95
CA TRP A 131 -1.84 20.21 14.35
C TRP A 131 -1.31 19.31 13.22
N TYR A 132 -0.52 19.84 12.29
CA TYR A 132 0.06 19.05 11.20
C TYR A 132 0.97 17.94 11.72
N ALA A 133 1.78 18.21 12.74
CA ALA A 133 2.59 17.17 13.38
C ALA A 133 1.71 16.09 14.04
N PHE A 134 0.65 16.49 14.75
CA PHE A 134 -0.29 15.57 15.39
C PHE A 134 -0.99 14.66 14.36
N ARG A 135 -1.58 15.25 13.32
CA ARG A 135 -2.23 14.54 12.21
C ARG A 135 -1.26 13.57 11.54
N ARG A 136 -0.06 14.03 11.18
CA ARG A 136 0.98 13.22 10.55
C ARG A 136 1.36 12.01 11.41
N ASN A 137 1.46 12.20 12.73
CA ASN A 137 1.81 11.12 13.65
C ASN A 137 0.70 10.06 13.77
N ASN A 138 -0.57 10.46 13.75
CA ASN A 138 -1.68 9.49 13.76
C ASN A 138 -1.75 8.69 12.46
N ILE A 139 -1.58 9.35 11.31
CA ILE A 139 -1.49 8.66 10.01
C ILE A 139 -0.31 7.69 9.99
N ARG A 140 0.87 8.15 10.43
CA ARG A 140 2.06 7.29 10.50
C ARG A 140 1.82 6.07 11.38
N ARG A 141 1.22 6.25 12.56
CA ARG A 141 0.92 5.13 13.48
C ARG A 141 0.04 4.08 12.82
N MET A 142 -0.98 4.48 12.07
CA MET A 142 -1.85 3.53 11.35
C MET A 142 -1.06 2.74 10.29
N ILE A 143 -0.28 3.42 9.45
CA ILE A 143 0.50 2.76 8.39
C ILE A 143 1.61 1.87 8.97
N ASP A 144 2.25 2.30 10.06
CA ASP A 144 3.28 1.51 10.75
C ASP A 144 2.68 0.21 11.33
N ARG A 145 1.44 0.24 11.88
CA ARG A 145 0.74 -0.99 12.31
C ARG A 145 0.51 -1.96 11.14
N LEU A 146 0.00 -1.46 10.01
CA LEU A 146 -0.20 -2.28 8.81
C LEU A 146 1.12 -2.89 8.29
N LYS A 147 2.19 -2.10 8.31
CA LYS A 147 3.53 -2.55 7.87
C LYS A 147 4.16 -3.57 8.79
N ALA A 148 3.93 -3.47 10.09
CA ALA A 148 4.53 -4.34 11.09
C ALA A 148 4.09 -5.80 10.95
N LEU A 149 2.92 -6.04 10.33
CA LEU A 149 2.43 -7.39 10.06
C LEU A 149 3.40 -8.19 9.19
N PRO A 150 3.63 -9.49 9.50
CA PRO A 150 4.53 -10.37 8.77
C PRO A 150 3.92 -10.90 7.45
N LEU A 151 3.13 -10.08 6.77
CA LEU A 151 2.41 -10.37 5.53
C LEU A 151 2.88 -9.45 4.40
N ASN A 152 2.68 -9.84 3.14
CA ASN A 152 2.70 -8.85 2.06
C ASN A 152 1.60 -7.80 2.34
N LEU A 153 1.83 -6.57 1.93
CA LEU A 153 0.87 -5.48 2.10
C LEU A 153 0.61 -4.83 0.75
N ILE A 154 -0.66 -4.68 0.38
CA ILE A 154 -1.08 -3.93 -0.80
C ILE A 154 -2.02 -2.83 -0.33
N LEU A 155 -1.61 -1.57 -0.51
CA LEU A 155 -2.42 -0.40 -0.23
C LEU A 155 -3.01 0.12 -1.54
N VAL A 156 -4.32 -0.02 -1.73
CA VAL A 156 -5.02 0.54 -2.87
C VAL A 156 -5.38 1.99 -2.56
N CYS A 157 -5.01 2.92 -3.44
CA CYS A 157 -5.34 4.34 -3.31
C CYS A 157 -6.16 4.82 -4.51
N ARG A 158 -7.03 5.80 -4.28
CA ARG A 158 -7.66 6.56 -5.36
C ARG A 158 -6.62 7.44 -6.07
N SER A 159 -7.01 7.99 -7.21
CA SER A 159 -6.29 9.05 -7.89
C SER A 159 -6.89 10.41 -7.56
N LYS A 160 -6.07 11.44 -7.41
CA LYS A 160 -6.50 12.84 -7.36
C LYS A 160 -5.76 13.67 -8.40
N ASP A 161 -6.39 14.77 -8.79
CA ASP A 161 -5.78 15.73 -9.71
C ASP A 161 -4.68 16.53 -9.03
N VAL A 162 -3.59 16.73 -9.76
CA VAL A 162 -2.56 17.71 -9.44
C VAL A 162 -2.93 18.99 -10.16
N TRP A 163 -3.22 20.03 -9.39
CA TRP A 163 -3.61 21.35 -9.91
C TRP A 163 -2.40 22.25 -10.09
N GLY A 164 -2.33 22.95 -11.21
CA GLY A 164 -1.26 23.90 -11.51
C GLY A 164 -1.75 25.07 -12.34
N GLN A 165 -0.92 26.11 -12.43
CA GLN A 165 -1.21 27.26 -13.30
C GLN A 165 -0.70 26.98 -14.72
N VAL A 166 -1.61 27.04 -15.69
CA VAL A 166 -1.27 27.05 -17.11
C VAL A 166 -1.93 28.28 -17.71
N GLN A 167 -1.12 29.15 -18.34
CA GLN A 167 -1.59 30.43 -18.88
C GLN A 167 -2.38 31.28 -17.87
N GLY A 168 -1.94 31.29 -16.60
CA GLY A 168 -2.55 32.06 -15.52
C GLY A 168 -3.88 31.50 -14.98
N LYS A 169 -4.36 30.36 -15.48
CA LYS A 169 -5.56 29.68 -14.98
C LYS A 169 -5.18 28.41 -14.23
N MET A 170 -5.87 28.17 -13.10
CA MET A 170 -5.77 26.90 -12.37
C MET A 170 -6.48 25.81 -13.17
N GLN A 171 -5.73 24.79 -13.56
CA GLN A 171 -6.27 23.61 -14.26
C GLN A 171 -5.52 22.34 -13.82
N PRO A 172 -6.13 21.15 -13.98
CA PRO A 172 -5.42 19.90 -13.70
C PRO A 172 -4.26 19.72 -14.68
N ILE A 173 -3.05 19.54 -14.14
CA ILE A 173 -1.80 19.34 -14.90
C ILE A 173 -1.28 17.90 -14.83
N GLY A 174 -1.92 17.05 -14.04
CA GLY A 174 -1.55 15.65 -13.88
C GLY A 174 -2.44 14.96 -12.84
N LYS A 175 -2.09 13.71 -12.54
CA LYS A 175 -2.74 12.92 -11.49
C LYS A 175 -1.69 12.35 -10.55
N THR A 176 -2.07 12.19 -9.29
CA THR A 176 -1.28 11.51 -8.27
C THR A 176 -2.18 10.61 -7.42
N TYR A 177 -1.60 9.81 -6.54
CA TYR A 177 -2.37 9.01 -5.58
C TYR A 177 -3.03 9.91 -4.53
N ASP A 178 -4.20 9.51 -4.06
CA ASP A 178 -4.86 10.18 -2.95
C ASP A 178 -4.54 9.50 -1.62
N ALA A 179 -3.37 9.84 -1.10
CA ALA A 179 -2.90 9.44 0.22
C ALA A 179 -1.93 10.49 0.77
N HIS A 180 -1.60 10.38 2.06
CA HIS A 180 -0.57 11.21 2.68
C HIS A 180 0.82 10.89 2.09
N GLU A 181 1.65 11.91 1.85
CA GLU A 181 3.00 11.77 1.24
C GLU A 181 3.90 10.71 1.91
N LEU A 182 3.84 10.61 3.24
CA LEU A 182 4.59 9.62 4.02
C LEU A 182 4.28 8.17 3.63
N THR A 183 3.09 7.89 3.09
CA THR A 183 2.69 6.56 2.63
C THR A 183 3.65 6.07 1.55
N GLU A 184 3.92 6.90 0.54
CA GLU A 184 4.83 6.56 -0.55
C GLU A 184 6.20 6.21 0.01
N TRP A 185 6.74 7.03 0.92
CA TRP A 185 8.03 6.81 1.56
C TRP A 185 8.10 5.49 2.35
N LEU A 186 7.01 5.08 3.00
CA LEU A 186 6.97 3.86 3.80
C LEU A 186 6.92 2.58 2.95
N MET A 187 6.39 2.63 1.73
CA MET A 187 6.29 1.46 0.85
C MET A 187 7.61 1.09 0.18
N ASP A 188 7.72 -0.17 -0.24
CA ASP A 188 8.88 -0.68 -0.99
C ASP A 188 8.69 -0.45 -2.48
N VAL A 189 7.47 -0.62 -2.98
CA VAL A 189 7.11 -0.41 -4.39
C VAL A 189 5.86 0.46 -4.47
N VAL A 190 5.85 1.40 -5.41
CA VAL A 190 4.66 2.19 -5.74
C VAL A 190 4.42 2.12 -7.24
N ILE A 191 3.21 1.73 -7.61
CA ILE A 191 2.80 1.58 -9.00
C ILE A 191 1.53 2.37 -9.30
N LYS A 192 1.50 2.97 -10.49
CA LYS A 192 0.31 3.53 -11.10
C LYS A 192 -0.24 2.56 -12.14
N LEU A 193 -1.48 2.11 -11.98
CA LEU A 193 -2.18 1.33 -13.00
C LEU A 193 -2.89 2.25 -13.98
N ASP A 194 -2.64 2.00 -15.25
CA ASP A 194 -3.31 2.62 -16.38
C ASP A 194 -3.95 1.52 -17.25
N LYS A 195 -5.12 1.82 -17.82
CA LYS A 195 -5.86 0.90 -18.68
C LYS A 195 -6.05 1.50 -20.06
N LYS A 196 -5.64 0.77 -21.11
CA LYS A 196 -5.86 1.13 -22.51
C LYS A 196 -6.62 0.00 -23.19
N GLY A 197 -7.91 0.20 -23.41
CA GLY A 197 -8.78 -0.88 -23.90
C GLY A 197 -8.86 -2.03 -22.90
N LYS A 198 -8.34 -3.21 -23.29
CA LYS A 198 -8.26 -4.39 -22.41
C LYS A 198 -6.93 -4.51 -21.66
N ASP A 199 -5.90 -3.80 -22.11
CA ASP A 199 -4.56 -3.92 -21.57
C ASP A 199 -4.40 -3.05 -20.32
N ILE A 200 -3.76 -3.61 -19.29
CA ILE A 200 -3.43 -2.91 -18.05
C ILE A 200 -1.91 -2.84 -17.94
N THR A 201 -1.39 -1.64 -17.72
CA THR A 201 0.04 -1.38 -17.53
C THR A 201 0.25 -0.78 -16.15
N ALA A 202 1.31 -1.20 -15.46
CA ALA A 202 1.81 -0.62 -14.23
C ALA A 202 3.03 0.25 -14.52
N THR A 203 2.95 1.54 -14.24
CA THR A 203 4.12 2.43 -14.20
C THR A 203 4.68 2.43 -12.78
N VAL A 204 5.94 2.05 -12.63
CA VAL A 204 6.64 2.05 -11.33
C VAL A 204 7.13 3.46 -11.03
N THR A 205 6.54 4.10 -10.03
CA THR A 205 6.94 5.46 -9.61
C THR A 205 7.96 5.44 -8.48
N LYS A 206 8.06 4.31 -7.75
CA LYS A 206 9.06 4.08 -6.72
C LYS A 206 9.36 2.59 -6.61
N SER A 207 10.64 2.25 -6.43
CA SER A 207 11.05 0.89 -6.05
C SER A 207 12.29 0.93 -5.14
N ARG A 208 12.26 0.16 -4.05
CA ARG A 208 13.45 -0.23 -3.26
C ARG A 208 14.08 -1.52 -3.78
N ILE A 209 13.39 -2.21 -4.68
CA ILE A 209 13.87 -3.42 -5.33
C ILE A 209 14.67 -2.96 -6.56
N GLY A 210 15.96 -3.28 -6.59
CA GLY A 210 16.85 -2.91 -7.68
C GLY A 210 16.35 -3.42 -9.03
N ASP A 211 16.51 -2.59 -10.06
CA ASP A 211 16.28 -2.92 -11.47
C ASP A 211 14.86 -3.36 -11.88
N LEU A 212 13.84 -2.92 -11.14
CA LEU A 212 12.44 -3.08 -11.55
C LEU A 212 12.17 -2.19 -12.79
N ALA A 213 11.57 -2.76 -13.84
CA ALA A 213 11.26 -2.01 -15.05
C ALA A 213 10.30 -0.84 -14.75
N GLU A 214 10.53 0.31 -15.40
CA GLU A 214 9.68 1.50 -15.22
C GLU A 214 8.22 1.24 -15.62
N THR A 215 8.00 0.35 -16.59
CA THR A 215 6.67 -0.07 -17.03
C THR A 215 6.58 -1.58 -17.10
N ILE A 216 5.51 -2.15 -16.54
CA ILE A 216 5.25 -3.59 -16.48
C ILE A 216 3.84 -3.85 -17.02
N GLU A 217 3.71 -4.80 -17.94
CA GLU A 217 2.39 -5.29 -18.36
C GLU A 217 1.76 -6.17 -17.27
N VAL A 218 0.52 -5.84 -16.90
CA VAL A 218 -0.21 -6.50 -15.81
C VAL A 218 -1.19 -7.52 -16.39
N THR A 219 -0.64 -8.59 -16.95
CA THR A 219 -1.42 -9.70 -17.53
C THR A 219 -1.90 -10.71 -16.48
N LYS A 220 -1.18 -10.83 -15.34
CA LYS A 220 -1.48 -11.78 -14.25
C LYS A 220 -1.68 -11.09 -12.89
N GLY A 221 -2.03 -9.80 -12.89
CA GLY A 221 -2.19 -9.03 -11.65
C GLY A 221 -0.88 -8.94 -10.85
N TYR A 222 -0.94 -9.22 -9.55
CA TYR A 222 0.18 -9.16 -8.60
C TYR A 222 1.37 -10.01 -9.04
N GLN A 223 1.11 -11.17 -9.67
CA GLN A 223 2.17 -12.08 -10.11
C GLN A 223 3.07 -11.44 -11.18
N SER A 224 2.56 -10.51 -12.00
CA SER A 224 3.39 -9.77 -12.97
C SER A 224 4.51 -8.98 -12.28
N ILE A 225 4.25 -8.42 -11.09
CA ILE A 225 5.26 -7.70 -10.30
C ILE A 225 6.26 -8.68 -9.69
N ILE A 226 5.78 -9.81 -9.13
CA ILE A 226 6.66 -10.84 -8.57
C ILE A 226 7.58 -11.44 -9.65
N GLU A 227 7.05 -11.70 -10.85
CA GLU A 227 7.87 -12.17 -11.98
C GLU A 227 8.89 -11.12 -12.41
N ALA A 228 8.52 -9.83 -12.45
CA ALA A 228 9.45 -8.75 -12.76
C ALA A 228 10.58 -8.64 -11.71
N VAL A 229 10.26 -8.86 -10.43
CA VAL A 229 11.24 -8.93 -9.33
C VAL A 229 12.11 -10.20 -9.42
N GLY A 230 11.49 -11.35 -9.73
CA GLY A 230 12.12 -12.67 -9.68
C GLY A 230 13.01 -13.00 -10.88
N LYS A 231 12.67 -12.51 -12.09
CA LYS A 231 13.44 -12.76 -13.32
C LYS A 231 14.90 -12.31 -13.24
N LYS A 232 15.23 -11.39 -12.32
CA LYS A 232 16.61 -10.91 -12.14
C LYS A 232 17.37 -11.47 -10.95
N ALA A 233 16.69 -11.96 -9.91
CA ALA A 233 17.37 -12.61 -8.77
C ALA A 233 18.16 -13.86 -9.20
N THR A 234 17.74 -14.52 -10.28
CA THR A 234 18.47 -15.61 -10.96
C THR A 234 19.64 -15.11 -11.79
N THR A 235 19.51 -14.06 -12.60
CA THR A 235 20.65 -13.55 -13.42
C THR A 235 21.84 -13.07 -12.59
N THR A 236 21.61 -12.46 -11.43
CA THR A 236 22.71 -11.98 -10.56
C THR A 236 23.42 -13.11 -9.83
N LYS A 237 22.71 -14.20 -9.48
CA LYS A 237 23.31 -15.42 -8.92
C LYS A 237 24.12 -16.20 -9.96
N THR A 238 23.68 -16.25 -11.22
CA THR A 238 24.42 -16.93 -12.28
C THR A 238 25.70 -16.17 -12.67
N ALA A 239 25.66 -14.83 -12.66
CA ALA A 239 26.86 -14.01 -12.91
C ALA A 239 27.94 -14.20 -11.82
N THR A 240 27.55 -14.22 -10.54
CA THR A 240 28.50 -14.44 -9.43
C THR A 240 28.99 -15.89 -9.31
N LYS A 241 28.25 -16.88 -9.83
CA LYS A 241 28.71 -18.27 -9.89
C LYS A 241 29.75 -18.47 -11.00
N ASN A 242 29.52 -17.87 -12.18
CA ASN A 242 30.45 -17.92 -13.31
C ASN A 242 31.77 -17.18 -13.05
N GLU A 243 31.77 -16.12 -12.24
CA GLU A 243 33.02 -15.43 -11.84
C GLU A 243 33.85 -16.25 -10.84
N LYS A 244 33.20 -16.98 -9.93
CA LYS A 244 33.92 -17.87 -8.99
C LYS A 244 34.50 -19.10 -9.67
N GLU A 245 33.79 -19.71 -10.63
CA GLU A 245 34.31 -20.85 -11.39
C GLU A 245 35.49 -20.45 -12.29
N LYS A 246 35.44 -19.29 -12.96
CA LYS A 246 36.58 -18.78 -13.76
C LYS A 246 37.82 -18.41 -12.93
N SER A 247 37.65 -18.03 -11.66
CA SER A 247 38.79 -17.72 -10.78
C SER A 247 39.52 -18.96 -10.25
N ASN A 248 38.88 -20.14 -10.29
CA ASN A 248 39.47 -21.40 -9.82
C ASN A 248 40.14 -22.20 -10.94
N GLU A 249 39.77 -22.01 -12.21
CA GLU A 249 40.46 -22.66 -13.36
C GLU A 249 41.81 -22.01 -13.71
N ASN A 250 42.03 -20.74 -13.34
CA ASN A 250 43.31 -20.04 -13.58
C ASN A 250 44.35 -20.20 -12.45
N LYS A 251 44.20 -21.22 -11.58
CA LYS A 251 45.11 -21.50 -10.47
C LYS A 251 45.68 -22.93 -10.44
N VAL A 252 45.63 -23.64 -11.57
CA VAL A 252 46.33 -24.93 -11.74
C VAL A 252 47.47 -24.77 -12.74
#